data_AF-A0A1C6KNT7-F1
#
_entry.id   AF-A0A1C6KNT7-F1
#
_cell.length_a   1.000
_cell.length_b   1.000
_cell.length_c   1.000
_cell.angle_alpha   90.00
_cell.angle_beta   90.00
_cell.angle_gamma   90.00
#
_symmetry.space_group_name_H-M   'P 1'
#
loop_
_entity.id
_entity.type
_entity.pdbx_description
1 polymer ?
#
loop_
_entity_poly.entity_id
_entity_poly.type
_entity_poly.pdbx_seq_one_letter_code
_entity_poly.pdbx_strand_id
1 'polypeptide(L)' 'MDKKCKCGGHICSYVNFNELAECCDCHKCYVLVKGKWKHIPKNQFRILYRERLIEQQNSNK' A
#
# COMPACT_ATOMS: atom_id res chain seq x y z
N MET A 1 -7.86 6.04 -12.57
CA MET A 1 -7.96 5.64 -11.14
C MET A 1 -7.73 6.89 -10.31
N ASP A 2 -8.68 7.30 -9.48
CA ASP A 2 -8.47 8.41 -8.55
C ASP A 2 -7.40 8.02 -7.53
N LYS A 3 -6.24 8.67 -7.63
CA LYS A 3 -5.09 8.48 -6.72
C LYS A 3 -5.06 9.58 -5.65
N LYS A 4 -6.22 10.07 -5.22
CA LYS A 4 -6.30 11.16 -4.23
C LYS A 4 -6.73 10.63 -2.88
N CYS A 5 -5.96 10.97 -1.87
CA CYS A 5 -6.32 10.81 -0.46
C CYS A 5 -7.41 11.82 -0.10
N LYS A 6 -8.18 11.52 0.96
CA LYS A 6 -9.17 12.46 1.52
C LYS A 6 -8.55 13.79 1.99
N CYS A 7 -7.25 13.83 2.31
CA CYS A 7 -6.56 15.08 2.65
C CYS A 7 -6.21 15.95 1.43
N GLY A 8 -6.52 15.50 0.21
CA GLY A 8 -6.12 16.16 -1.05
C GLY A 8 -4.81 15.65 -1.64
N GLY A 9 -4.01 14.93 -0.85
CA GLY A 9 -2.70 14.41 -1.25
C GLY A 9 -2.72 13.24 -2.22
N HIS A 10 -1.58 13.00 -2.87
CA HIS A 10 -1.43 11.86 -3.78
C HIS A 10 -1.26 10.54 -3.03
N ILE A 11 -1.85 9.46 -3.55
CA ILE A 11 -1.63 8.08 -3.08
C ILE A 11 -0.50 7.48 -3.92
N CYS A 12 0.62 7.21 -3.26
CA CYS A 12 1.89 6.85 -3.83
C CYS A 12 2.17 5.35 -3.56
N SER A 13 2.15 4.52 -4.61
CA SER A 13 2.42 3.08 -4.52
C SER A 13 3.88 2.79 -4.20
N TYR A 14 4.16 1.69 -3.50
CA TYR A 14 5.52 1.20 -3.31
C TYR A 14 6.04 0.52 -4.58
N VAL A 15 7.30 0.81 -4.94
CA VAL A 15 7.94 0.28 -6.15
C VAL A 15 7.91 -1.25 -6.22
N ASN A 16 8.09 -1.90 -5.07
CA ASN A 16 8.15 -3.36 -4.99
C ASN A 16 6.76 -4.01 -4.88
N PHE A 17 5.73 -3.24 -4.49
CA PHE A 17 4.38 -3.76 -4.22
C PHE A 17 3.35 -2.74 -4.69
N ASN A 18 2.95 -2.83 -5.96
CA ASN A 18 2.05 -1.86 -6.59
C ASN A 18 0.65 -1.82 -5.94
N GLU A 19 0.25 -2.87 -5.22
CA GLU A 19 -1.00 -2.91 -4.45
C GLU A 19 -0.91 -2.25 -3.08
N LEU A 20 0.27 -1.85 -2.62
CA LEU A 20 0.51 -1.16 -1.35
C LEU A 20 0.88 0.29 -1.63
N ALA A 21 0.28 1.23 -0.90
CA ALA A 21 0.54 2.65 -1.08
C ALA A 21 0.42 3.44 0.22
N GLU A 22 1.05 4.62 0.26
CA GLU A 22 0.85 5.62 1.30
C GLU A 22 0.46 6.96 0.68
N CYS A 23 -0.31 7.78 1.41
CA CYS A 23 -0.49 9.15 1.01
C CYS A 23 0.81 9.93 1.19
N CYS A 24 1.27 10.63 0.16
CA CYS A 24 2.50 11.41 0.18
C CYS A 24 2.48 12.58 1.19
N ASP A 25 1.30 13.05 1.62
CA ASP A 25 1.19 14.15 2.59
C ASP A 25 0.85 13.70 4.01
N CYS A 26 -0.19 12.86 4.18
CA CYS A 26 -0.67 12.46 5.51
C CYS A 26 -0.22 11.06 5.94
N HIS A 27 0.56 10.36 5.12
CA HIS A 27 1.12 9.03 5.39
C HIS A 27 0.09 7.96 5.80
N LYS A 28 -1.18 8.18 5.43
CA LYS A 28 -2.24 7.18 5.58
C LYS A 28 -1.95 6.02 4.62
N CYS A 29 -2.08 4.81 5.13
CA CYS A 29 -1.77 3.59 4.38
C CYS A 29 -2.99 3.11 3.58
N TYR A 30 -2.73 2.61 2.37
CA TYR A 30 -3.74 2.16 1.43
C TYR A 30 -3.36 0.82 0.81
N VAL A 31 -4.38 0.03 0.48
CA VAL A 31 -4.26 -1.20 -0.30
C VAL A 31 -5.17 -1.15 -1.52
N LEU A 32 -4.69 -1.67 -2.65
CA LEU A 32 -5.44 -1.74 -3.90
C LEU A 32 -6.30 -3.00 -3.90
N VAL A 33 -7.63 -2.84 -3.76
CA VAL A 33 -8.58 -3.95 -3.76
C VAL A 33 -9.56 -3.75 -4.89
N LYS A 34 -9.59 -4.68 -5.87
CA LYS A 34 -10.46 -4.62 -7.05
C LYS A 34 -10.37 -3.27 -7.78
N GLY A 35 -9.15 -2.76 -7.95
CA GLY A 35 -8.87 -1.48 -8.63
C GLY A 35 -9.23 -0.22 -7.84
N LYS A 36 -9.58 -0.33 -6.55
CA LYS A 36 -9.88 0.81 -5.67
C LYS A 36 -8.93 0.86 -4.47
N TRP A 37 -8.42 2.05 -4.17
CA TRP A 37 -7.62 2.29 -2.98
C TRP A 37 -8.49 2.28 -1.72
N LYS A 38 -8.21 1.36 -0.80
CA LYS A 38 -8.85 1.26 0.52
C LYS A 38 -7.86 1.64 1.60
N HIS A 39 -8.25 2.58 2.44
CA HIS A 39 -7.46 2.95 3.61
C HIS A 39 -7.45 1.81 4.63
N ILE A 40 -6.28 1.53 5.21
CA ILE A 40 -6.12 0.56 6.30
C ILE A 40 -5.25 1.13 7.42
N PRO A 41 -5.38 0.64 8.66
CA PRO A 41 -4.50 1.02 9.75
C PRO A 41 -3.03 0.69 9.46
N LYS A 42 -2.12 1.54 9.93
CA LYS A 42 -0.66 1.39 9.74
C LYS A 42 -0.11 0.05 10.24
N ASN A 43 -0.66 -0.47 11.35
CA ASN A 43 -0.25 -1.77 11.88
C ASN A 43 -0.62 -2.92 10.94
N GLN A 44 -1.83 -2.89 10.37
CA GLN A 44 -2.26 -3.88 9.38
C GLN A 44 -1.43 -3.78 8.10
N PHE A 45 -1.10 -2.57 7.66
CA PHE A 45 -0.23 -2.36 6.51
C PHE A 45 1.17 -2.96 6.71
N ARG A 46 1.77 -2.76 7.89
CA ARG A 46 3.09 -3.32 8.23
C ARG A 46 3.10 -4.85 8.21
N ILE A 47 2.04 -5.49 8.70
CA ILE A 47 1.91 -6.96 8.68
C ILE A 47 1.87 -7.44 7.22
N LEU A 48 0.96 -6.88 6.41
CA LEU A 48 0.83 -7.24 5.00
C LEU A 48 2.14 -7.02 4.21
N TYR A 49 2.80 -5.88 4.42
CA TYR A 49 4.08 -5.58 3.76
C TYR A 49 5.14 -6.61 4.11
N ARG A 50 5.21 -7.05 5.37
CA ARG A 50 6.16 -8.07 5.82
C ARG A 50 5.85 -9.45 5.24
N GLU A 51 4.57 -9.84 5.21
CA GLU A 51 4.13 -11.08 4.58
C GLU A 51 4.54 -11.13 3.10
N ARG A 52 4.32 -10.04 2.36
CA ARG A 52 4.75 -9.91 0.96
C ARG A 52 6.25 -10.03 0.75
N LEU A 53 7.05 -9.42 1.63
CA LEU A 53 8.51 -9.56 1.57
C LEU A 53 8.96 -11.01 1.79
N ILE A 54 8.33 -11.73 2.73
CA ILE A 54 8.64 -13.14 3.00
C ILE A 54 8.24 -14.02 1.80
N GLU A 55 7.06 -13.79 1.22
CA GLU A 55 6.61 -14.46 -0.01
C GLU A 55 7.62 -14.26 -1.15
N GLN A 56 8.03 -13.02 -1.41
CA GLN A 56 9.01 -12.69 -2.46
C GLN A 56 10.36 -13.39 -2.23
N GLN A 57 10.83 -13.47 -0.98
CA GLN A 57 12.07 -14.17 -0.63
C GLN A 57 11.98 -15.67 -0.86
N ASN A 58 10.81 -16.27 -0.62
CA ASN A 58 10.62 -17.71 -0.82
C ASN A 58 10.43 -18.09 -2.29
N SER A 59 9.83 -17.22 -3.11
CA SER A 59 9.68 -17.45 -4.55
C SER A 59 10.97 -17.29 -5.35
N ASN A 60 11.98 -16.63 -4.78
CA ASN A 60 13.31 -16.45 -5.38
C ASN A 60 14.32 -17.54 -4.98
N LYS A 61 13.89 -18.59 -4.27
CA LYS A 61 14.68 -19.78 -3.93
C LYS A 61 14.38 -20.93 -4.88
#